data_AF-A0A1E5JXV4-F1
#
_entry.id   AF-A0A1E5JXV4-F1
#
_cell.length_a   1.000
_cell.length_b   1.000
_cell.length_c   1.000
_cell.angle_alpha   90.00
_cell.angle_beta   90.00
_cell.angle_gamma   90.00
#
_symmetry.space_group_name_H-M   'P 1'
#
loop_
_entity.id
_entity.type
_entity.pdbx_description
1 polymer ?
#
loop_
_entity_poly.entity_id
_entity_poly.type
_entity_poly.pdbx_seq_one_letter_code
_entity_poly.pdbx_strand_id
1 'polypeptide(L)'
;MRAALESINNKWVRLFILIVVFANTVSMIFGHQLIPFSNEEIATGLSVLALALSEIWNHWKNNSYTKSAKEADKYLKQLKI
;
A
#
# COMPACT_ATOMS: atom_id res chain seq x y z
N MET A 1 -7.36 -3.64 11.60
CA MET A 1 -6.12 -4.45 11.73
C MET A 1 -6.42 -5.90 12.12
N ARG A 2 -7.15 -6.18 13.22
CA ARG A 2 -7.49 -7.57 13.63
C ARG A 2 -8.25 -8.39 12.58
N ALA A 3 -9.27 -7.83 11.92
CA ALA A 3 -10.03 -8.54 10.89
C ALA A 3 -9.22 -8.93 9.63
N ALA A 4 -8.25 -8.08 9.23
CA ALA A 4 -7.33 -8.40 8.13
C ALA A 4 -6.29 -9.46 8.54
N LEU A 5 -5.92 -9.51 9.83
CA LEU A 5 -5.06 -10.56 10.36
C LEU A 5 -5.80 -11.90 10.46
N GLU A 6 -7.11 -11.91 10.76
CA GLU A 6 -7.92 -13.13 10.80
C GLU A 6 -8.06 -13.79 9.42
N SER A 7 -8.23 -13.01 8.34
CA SER A 7 -8.28 -13.58 6.98
C SER A 7 -6.94 -14.19 6.55
N ILE A 8 -5.83 -13.65 7.06
CA ILE A 8 -4.47 -14.17 6.85
C ILE A 8 -4.15 -15.34 7.79
N ASN A 9 -4.86 -15.50 8.90
CA ASN A 9 -4.68 -16.58 9.88
C ASN A 9 -5.23 -17.93 9.38
N ASN A 10 -5.07 -18.21 8.10
CA ASN A 10 -5.31 -19.47 7.47
C ASN A 10 -3.97 -20.18 7.23
N LYS A 11 -3.78 -21.34 7.89
CA LYS A 11 -2.56 -22.14 7.78
C LYS A 11 -2.14 -22.44 6.34
N TRP A 12 -3.11 -22.55 5.43
CA TRP A 12 -2.87 -22.86 4.02
C TRP A 12 -2.35 -21.65 3.23
N VAL A 13 -2.83 -20.45 3.53
CA VAL A 13 -2.32 -19.20 2.92
C VAL A 13 -0.86 -19.00 3.31
N ARG A 14 -0.54 -19.16 4.59
CA ARG A 14 0.83 -19.07 5.09
C ARG A 14 1.74 -20.14 4.46
N LEU A 15 1.26 -21.39 4.35
CA LEU A 15 2.01 -22.47 3.72
C LEU A 15 2.26 -22.20 2.23
N PHE A 16 1.25 -21.71 1.51
CA PHE A 16 1.40 -21.36 0.10
C PHE A 16 2.43 -20.26 -0.12
N ILE A 17 2.36 -19.16 0.64
CA ILE A 17 3.35 -18.08 0.58
C ILE A 17 4.75 -18.62 0.87
N LEU A 18 4.89 -19.49 1.90
CA LEU A 18 6.16 -20.13 2.23
C LEU A 18 6.71 -20.96 1.06
N ILE A 19 5.87 -21.78 0.40
CA ILE A 19 6.28 -22.59 -0.75
C ILE A 19 6.78 -21.71 -1.89
N VAL A 20 6.08 -20.61 -2.20
CA VAL A 20 6.47 -19.68 -3.27
C VAL A 20 7.82 -19.03 -2.97
N VAL A 21 8.00 -18.51 -1.75
CA VAL A 21 9.26 -17.89 -1.33
C VAL A 21 10.40 -18.90 -1.31
N PHE A 22 10.13 -20.12 -0.81
CA PHE A 22 11.11 -21.19 -0.78
C PHE A 22 11.55 -21.61 -2.18
N ALA A 23 10.61 -21.78 -3.11
CA ALA A 23 10.91 -22.08 -4.50
C ALA A 23 11.77 -20.98 -5.14
N ASN A 24 11.43 -19.70 -4.95
CA ASN A 24 12.24 -18.57 -5.42
C ASN A 24 13.65 -18.60 -4.84
N THR A 25 13.78 -18.87 -3.54
CA THR A 25 15.08 -18.96 -2.86
C THR A 25 15.94 -20.11 -3.41
N VAL A 26 15.34 -21.29 -3.62
CA VAL A 26 16.02 -22.44 -4.21
C VAL A 26 16.47 -22.12 -5.64
N SER A 27 15.59 -21.55 -6.47
CA SER A 27 15.96 -21.16 -7.84
C SER A 27 17.09 -20.13 -7.87
N MET A 28 17.08 -19.14 -6.96
CA MET A 28 18.16 -18.15 -6.86
C MET A 28 19.52 -18.80 -6.56
N ILE A 29 19.57 -19.86 -5.75
CA ILE A 29 20.81 -20.63 -5.50
C ILE A 29 21.32 -21.28 -6.79
N PHE A 30 20.43 -21.73 -7.67
CA PHE A 30 20.77 -22.30 -8.98
C PHE A 30 21.06 -21.24 -10.05
N GLY A 31 21.15 -19.95 -9.68
CA GLY A 31 21.39 -18.86 -10.63
C GLY A 31 20.16 -18.48 -11.46
N HIS A 32 18.97 -18.98 -11.11
CA HIS A 32 17.71 -18.65 -11.77
C HIS A 32 16.85 -17.78 -10.85
N GLN A 33 16.65 -16.51 -11.20
CA GLN A 33 15.71 -15.66 -10.48
C GLN A 33 14.28 -15.94 -10.97
N LEU A 34 13.45 -16.63 -10.17
CA LEU A 34 12.03 -16.82 -10.52
C LEU A 34 11.28 -15.48 -10.51
N ILE A 35 11.60 -14.63 -9.54
CA ILE A 35 11.15 -13.23 -9.47
C ILE A 35 12.38 -12.36 -9.80
N PRO A 36 12.39 -11.61 -10.92
CA PRO A 36 13.56 -10.84 -11.35
C PRO A 36 13.72 -9.53 -10.58
N PHE A 37 13.51 -9.55 -9.26
CA PHE A 37 13.66 -8.42 -8.36
C PHE A 37 14.33 -8.87 -7.06
N SER A 38 15.21 -8.03 -6.52
CA SER A 38 15.79 -8.24 -5.19
C SER A 38 14.76 -7.94 -4.08
N ASN A 39 15.03 -8.40 -2.86
CA ASN A 39 14.18 -8.07 -1.71
C ASN A 39 14.13 -6.57 -1.46
N GLU A 40 15.24 -5.87 -1.67
CA GLU A 40 15.38 -4.42 -1.53
C GLU A 40 14.56 -3.69 -2.59
N GLU A 41 14.54 -4.16 -3.83
CA GLU A 41 13.73 -3.59 -4.91
C GLU A 41 12.23 -3.76 -4.64
N ILE A 42 11.81 -4.94 -4.17
CA ILE A 42 10.42 -5.20 -3.77
C ILE A 42 10.01 -4.27 -2.62
N ALA A 43 10.83 -4.20 -1.56
CA ALA A 43 10.55 -3.36 -0.41
C ALA A 43 10.47 -1.88 -0.79
N THR A 44 11.39 -1.42 -1.65
CA THR A 44 11.40 -0.06 -2.16
C THR A 44 10.17 0.23 -3.01
N GLY A 45 9.81 -0.66 -3.94
CA GLY A 45 8.63 -0.50 -4.79
C GLY A 45 7.34 -0.41 -3.98
N LEU A 46 7.17 -1.28 -2.97
CA LEU A 46 6.03 -1.23 -2.05
C LEU A 46 6.00 0.08 -1.24
N SER A 47 7.15 0.55 -0.79
CA SER A 47 7.26 1.80 -0.03
C SER A 47 6.87 3.01 -0.88
N VAL A 48 7.34 3.08 -2.12
CA VAL A 48 6.97 4.15 -3.07
C VAL A 48 5.47 4.13 -3.35
N LEU A 49 4.89 2.94 -3.55
CA LEU A 49 3.44 2.77 -3.74
C LEU A 49 2.66 3.27 -2.53
N ALA A 50 3.07 2.89 -1.32
CA ALA A 50 2.43 3.33 -0.09
C ALA A 50 2.51 4.86 0.08
N LEU A 51 3.68 5.45 -0.20
CA LEU A 51 3.87 6.90 -0.18
C LEU A 51 2.96 7.61 -1.19
N ALA A 52 2.92 7.15 -2.44
CA ALA A 52 2.08 7.73 -3.48
C ALA A 52 0.59 7.70 -3.11
N LEU A 53 0.10 6.56 -2.61
CA LEU A 53 -1.28 6.42 -2.17
C LEU A 53 -1.59 7.31 -0.96
N SER A 54 -0.67 7.38 0.00
CA SER A 54 -0.81 8.25 1.18
C SER A 54 -0.89 9.72 0.78
N GLU A 55 -0.02 10.18 -0.12
CA GLU A 55 -0.03 11.56 -0.60
C GLU A 55 -1.28 11.87 -1.42
N ILE A 56 -1.71 10.98 -2.32
CA ILE A 56 -2.97 11.16 -3.06
C ILE A 56 -4.15 11.30 -2.08
N TRP A 57 -4.21 10.44 -1.05
CA TRP A 57 -5.26 10.47 -0.04
C TRP A 57 -5.23 11.76 0.79
N ASN A 58 -4.05 12.14 1.30
CA ASN A 58 -3.86 13.38 2.06
C ASN A 58 -4.23 14.60 1.22
N HIS A 59 -3.74 14.65 -0.02
CA HIS A 59 -4.01 15.76 -0.92
C HIS A 59 -5.51 15.85 -1.20
N TRP A 60 -6.20 14.72 -1.44
CA TRP A 60 -7.65 14.71 -1.63
C TRP A 60 -8.43 15.18 -0.39
N LYS A 61 -8.01 14.77 0.82
CA LYS A 61 -8.68 15.12 2.08
C LYS A 61 -8.43 16.56 2.53
N ASN A 62 -7.23 17.08 2.33
CA ASN A 62 -6.81 18.38 2.84
C ASN A 62 -7.05 19.53 1.84
N ASN A 63 -7.48 19.23 0.61
CA ASN A 63 -7.85 20.23 -0.37
C ASN A 63 -9.33 20.11 -0.74
N SER A 64 -9.99 21.26 -0.87
CA SER A 64 -11.41 21.34 -1.20
C SER A 64 -11.68 21.02 -2.67
N TYR A 65 -11.65 19.74 -3.02
CA TYR A 65 -11.99 19.28 -4.36
C TYR A 65 -13.49 19.12 -4.58
N THR A 66 -14.22 18.68 -3.54
CA THR A 66 -15.66 18.47 -3.62
C THR A 66 -16.43 19.80 -3.58
N LYS A 67 -17.63 19.84 -4.17
CA LYS A 67 -18.48 21.03 -4.15
C LYS A 67 -18.79 21.48 -2.71
N SER A 68 -19.13 20.52 -1.85
CA SER A 68 -19.41 20.77 -0.43
C SER A 68 -18.23 21.37 0.32
N ALA A 69 -17.01 20.88 0.08
CA ALA A 69 -15.80 21.45 0.70
C ALA A 69 -15.54 22.89 0.24
N LYS A 70 -15.73 23.17 -1.06
CA LYS A 70 -15.61 24.53 -1.61
C LYS A 70 -16.66 25.49 -1.06
N GLU A 71 -17.89 25.01 -0.82
CA GLU A 71 -18.95 25.81 -0.20
C GLU A 71 -18.67 26.08 1.29
N ALA A 72 -18.17 25.07 2.02
CA ALA A 72 -17.73 25.25 3.40
C ALA A 72 -16.60 26.29 3.51
N ASP A 73 -15.63 26.28 2.59
CA ASP A 73 -14.57 27.29 2.54
C ASP A 73 -15.12 28.71 2.29
N LYS A 74 -16.09 28.84 1.37
CA LYS A 74 -16.75 30.13 1.11
C LYS A 74 -17.46 30.64 2.36
N TYR A 75 -18.21 29.78 3.04
CA TYR A 75 -18.90 30.10 4.27
C TYR A 75 -17.92 30.51 5.38
N LEU A 76 -16.83 29.74 5.58
CA LEU A 76 -15.79 30.07 6.54
C LEU A 76 -15.11 31.41 6.23
N LYS A 77 -14.93 31.75 4.95
CA LYS A 77 -14.42 33.07 4.53
C LYS A 77 -15.40 34.20 4.84
N GLN A 78 -16.71 33.96 4.72
CA GLN A 78 -17.76 34.91 5.09
C GLN A 78 -17.91 35.08 6.61
N LEU A 79 -17.57 34.06 7.41
CA LEU A 79 -17.59 34.14 8.87
C LEU A 79 -16.36 34.83 9.47
N LYS A 80 -15.26 34.93 8.73
CA LYS A 80 -14.04 35.65 9.15
C LYS A 80 -14.14 37.18 8.93
N ILE A 81 -15.35 37.72 8.80
CA ILE A 81 -15.65 39.16 8.81
C ILE A 81 -15.63 39.67 10.25
#